data_AF-A0A947ZAL8-F1
#
_entry.id   AF-A0A947ZAL8-F1
#
_cell.length_a   1.000
_cell.length_b   1.000
_cell.length_c   1.000
_cell.angle_alpha   90.00
_cell.angle_beta   90.00
_cell.angle_gamma   90.00
#
_symmetry.space_group_name_H-M   'P 1'
#
loop_
_entity.id
_entity.type
_entity.pdbx_description
1 polymer ?
#
loop_
_entity_poly.entity_id
_entity_poly.type
_entity_poly.pdbx_seq_one_letter_code
_entity_poly.pdbx_strand_id
1 'polypeptide(L)'
;MKLFFLALVLVFSLLGCDDDSSSTNNANNTNNVNNTNNVNNTNNVNPCDQVTCSDHGTCVVGGTGLAECDCEQGYEAQGLTCVESVDLCAGVDCSGHGVCVVEDGSFVCNCDSSYTAAGLYGEECLPSAGLDSCDSVTCSGQGTCKEWTENSVTVAVCACNSGYTPSGHHGLDCVPVENVCRGGAINYDYDGDGTADTWFDPTSTECEMFALVNLTRANHNHEGTPECHRPLMYSVEWSAHG
;
A
#
# COMPACT_ATOMS: atom_id res chain seq x y z
N MET A 1 66.43 7.42 -41.39
CA MET A 1 66.75 6.20 -42.16
C MET A 1 65.81 5.09 -41.69
N LYS A 2 64.91 4.64 -42.59
CA LYS A 2 64.09 3.38 -42.63
C LYS A 2 63.32 2.94 -41.35
N LEU A 3 61.97 2.95 -41.33
CA LEU A 3 61.00 1.95 -41.86
C LEU A 3 61.20 0.50 -41.34
N PHE A 4 60.29 -0.04 -40.50
CA PHE A 4 59.26 -1.05 -40.84
C PHE A 4 58.48 -1.62 -39.63
N PHE A 5 57.21 -1.93 -39.89
CA PHE A 5 56.20 -2.68 -39.12
C PHE A 5 56.67 -4.08 -38.63
N LEU A 6 56.06 -4.65 -37.56
CA LEU A 6 55.02 -5.72 -37.63
C LEU A 6 54.70 -6.40 -36.27
N ALA A 7 53.40 -6.66 -36.06
CA ALA A 7 52.76 -7.83 -35.41
C ALA A 7 52.43 -7.85 -33.89
N LEU A 8 51.12 -7.76 -33.65
CA LEU A 8 50.29 -8.26 -32.55
C LEU A 8 50.48 -9.77 -32.31
N VAL A 9 50.71 -10.21 -31.06
CA VAL A 9 50.27 -11.53 -30.56
C VAL A 9 49.87 -11.40 -29.08
N LEU A 10 48.57 -11.51 -28.81
CA LEU A 10 47.99 -11.88 -27.52
C LEU A 10 48.47 -13.29 -27.14
N VAL A 11 49.12 -13.44 -25.98
CA VAL A 11 49.25 -14.74 -25.32
C VAL A 11 48.76 -14.61 -23.88
N PHE A 12 47.48 -14.94 -23.70
CA PHE A 12 46.98 -15.47 -22.43
C PHE A 12 47.83 -16.70 -22.08
N SER A 13 48.53 -16.68 -20.95
CA SER A 13 49.13 -17.89 -20.38
C SER A 13 49.15 -17.81 -18.85
N LEU A 14 48.08 -18.37 -18.28
CA LEU A 14 48.08 -19.30 -17.15
C LEU A 14 49.25 -19.19 -16.15
N LEU A 15 49.02 -18.46 -15.06
CA LEU A 15 49.51 -18.88 -13.74
C LEU A 15 48.36 -19.71 -13.16
N GLY A 16 48.26 -21.01 -13.45
CA GLY A 16 49.15 -22.03 -12.90
C GLY A 16 48.48 -22.57 -11.64
N CYS A 17 47.58 -23.54 -11.80
CA CYS A 17 47.12 -24.37 -10.69
C CYS A 17 48.30 -25.25 -10.30
N ASP A 18 48.75 -25.13 -9.05
CA ASP A 18 49.77 -25.99 -8.46
C ASP A 18 49.08 -27.27 -7.96
N ASP A 19 49.03 -28.28 -8.82
CA ASP A 19 48.50 -29.62 -8.54
C ASP A 19 49.58 -30.51 -7.88
N ASP A 20 50.06 -30.12 -6.70
CA ASP A 20 51.05 -30.93 -5.97
C ASP A 20 50.46 -31.53 -4.67
N SER A 21 50.21 -32.84 -4.69
CA SER A 21 49.58 -33.60 -3.61
C SER A 21 50.56 -34.08 -2.52
N SER A 22 51.76 -33.50 -2.45
CA SER A 22 52.83 -33.99 -1.56
C SER A 22 53.52 -32.95 -0.66
N SER A 23 53.08 -31.69 -0.65
CA SER A 23 53.59 -30.67 0.28
C SER A 23 52.78 -30.61 1.57
N THR A 24 53.25 -31.25 2.65
CA THR A 24 52.81 -30.89 4.02
C THR A 24 53.58 -29.67 4.51
N ASN A 25 53.24 -28.49 3.99
CA ASN A 25 53.67 -27.22 4.55
C ASN A 25 52.80 -26.87 5.76
N ASN A 26 53.16 -27.43 6.92
CA ASN A 26 52.84 -26.87 8.23
C ASN A 26 53.57 -25.52 8.38
N ALA A 27 53.09 -24.50 7.69
CA ALA A 27 53.33 -23.12 8.01
C ALA A 27 52.02 -22.57 8.56
N ASN A 28 52.04 -22.24 9.85
CA ASN A 28 50.93 -21.65 10.59
C ASN A 28 50.60 -20.28 9.96
N ASN A 29 49.79 -20.28 8.90
CA ASN A 29 49.30 -19.08 8.23
C ASN A 29 47.93 -18.74 8.81
N THR A 30 47.87 -17.68 9.60
CA THR A 30 46.70 -17.19 10.33
C THR A 30 45.56 -16.68 9.43
N ASN A 31 45.69 -16.76 8.09
CA ASN A 31 44.70 -16.27 7.12
C ASN A 31 44.26 -17.31 6.07
N ASN A 32 44.18 -18.61 6.43
CA ASN A 32 43.54 -19.60 5.56
C ASN A 32 42.05 -19.76 5.90
N VAL A 33 41.19 -19.09 5.13
CA VAL A 33 39.73 -19.04 5.29
C VAL A 33 38.98 -20.34 4.97
N ASN A 34 39.66 -21.40 4.51
CA ASN A 34 39.00 -22.63 4.05
C ASN A 34 39.32 -23.90 4.87
N ASN A 35 39.79 -23.78 6.11
CA ASN A 35 40.06 -24.95 6.97
C ASN A 35 39.01 -25.11 8.09
N THR A 36 38.16 -26.12 7.97
CA THR A 36 37.06 -26.43 8.91
C THR A 36 37.50 -27.04 10.24
N ASN A 37 38.79 -27.34 10.44
CA ASN A 37 39.31 -27.93 11.69
C ASN A 37 40.25 -26.99 12.49
N ASN A 38 40.23 -25.67 12.23
CA ASN A 38 41.05 -24.70 12.97
C ASN A 38 40.29 -24.08 14.16
N VAL A 39 40.62 -24.52 15.38
CA VAL A 39 40.04 -24.02 16.65
C VAL A 39 40.43 -22.58 17.02
N ASN A 40 41.27 -21.90 16.24
CA ASN A 40 41.72 -20.51 16.46
C ASN A 40 41.32 -19.54 15.31
N ASN A 41 40.32 -19.87 14.49
CA ASN A 41 39.83 -18.97 13.45
C ASN A 41 38.88 -17.90 14.03
N THR A 42 39.30 -16.64 14.05
CA THR A 42 38.48 -15.49 14.50
C THR A 42 37.41 -15.06 13.49
N ASN A 43 37.30 -15.73 12.32
CA ASN A 43 36.28 -15.47 11.29
C ASN A 43 35.22 -16.58 11.17
N ASN A 44 35.13 -17.52 12.12
CA ASN A 44 33.94 -18.36 12.26
C ASN A 44 32.86 -17.60 13.04
N VAL A 45 32.41 -16.48 12.48
CA VAL A 45 31.31 -15.69 13.05
C VAL A 45 30.05 -16.45 12.72
N ASN A 46 29.30 -16.87 13.73
CA ASN A 46 27.98 -17.43 13.48
C ASN A 46 27.15 -16.31 12.84
N PRO A 47 26.55 -16.51 11.66
CA PRO A 47 25.75 -15.47 11.00
C PRO A 47 24.65 -14.90 11.91
N CYS A 48 24.17 -15.69 12.86
CA CYS A 48 23.17 -15.28 13.85
C CYS A 48 23.74 -14.54 15.07
N ASP A 49 25.06 -14.36 15.17
CA ASP A 49 25.63 -13.54 16.23
C ASP A 49 25.12 -12.10 16.10
N GLN A 50 24.49 -11.59 17.16
CA GLN A 50 23.88 -10.25 17.24
C GLN A 50 22.59 -10.04 16.42
N VAL A 51 22.00 -11.09 15.85
CA VAL A 51 20.69 -11.01 15.19
C VAL A 51 19.59 -11.37 16.18
N THR A 52 18.78 -10.38 16.56
CA THR A 52 17.68 -10.56 17.53
C THR A 52 16.33 -10.82 16.87
N CYS A 53 16.22 -10.66 15.55
CA CYS A 53 14.94 -10.77 14.83
C CYS A 53 13.84 -9.90 15.44
N SER A 54 14.20 -8.70 15.92
CA SER A 54 13.31 -7.76 16.62
C SER A 54 12.62 -8.35 17.86
N ASP A 55 13.20 -9.38 18.49
CA ASP A 55 12.62 -10.10 19.63
C ASP A 55 11.27 -10.81 19.33
N HIS A 56 10.92 -10.96 18.04
CA HIS A 56 9.69 -11.60 17.55
C HIS A 56 10.00 -12.75 16.58
N GLY A 57 11.13 -13.41 16.78
CA GLY A 57 11.58 -14.51 15.94
C GLY A 57 12.88 -15.14 16.44
N THR A 58 13.27 -16.24 15.79
CA THR A 58 14.54 -16.93 16.05
C THR A 58 15.45 -16.78 14.84
N CYS A 59 16.71 -16.38 15.06
CA CYS A 59 17.67 -16.38 13.97
C CYS A 59 18.07 -17.82 13.59
N VAL A 60 18.01 -18.12 12.30
CA VAL A 60 18.45 -19.37 11.68
C VAL A 60 19.48 -19.09 10.59
N VAL A 61 20.34 -20.07 10.31
CA VAL A 61 21.25 -19.99 9.17
C VAL A 61 20.54 -20.59 7.96
N GLY A 62 20.17 -19.73 7.01
CA GLY A 62 19.44 -20.11 5.79
C GLY A 62 20.28 -20.95 4.83
N GLY A 63 19.65 -21.45 3.75
CA GLY A 63 20.30 -22.36 2.78
C GLY A 63 21.50 -21.78 2.04
N THR A 64 21.69 -20.46 2.09
CA THR A 64 22.84 -19.73 1.52
C THR A 64 24.01 -19.57 2.50
N GLY A 65 23.85 -20.00 3.75
CA GLY A 65 24.83 -19.78 4.83
C GLY A 65 24.75 -18.38 5.47
N LEU A 66 23.73 -17.58 5.12
CA LEU A 66 23.47 -16.26 5.71
C LEU A 66 22.43 -16.35 6.83
N ALA A 67 22.41 -15.36 7.72
CA ALA A 67 21.37 -15.24 8.74
C ALA A 67 20.01 -14.94 8.09
N GLU A 68 18.98 -15.56 8.65
CA GLU A 68 17.57 -15.41 8.30
C GLU A 68 16.75 -15.44 9.60
N CYS A 69 15.63 -14.74 9.63
CA CYS A 69 14.75 -14.72 10.80
C CYS A 69 13.55 -15.64 10.57
N ASP A 70 13.40 -16.64 11.44
CA ASP A 70 12.19 -17.44 11.57
C ASP A 70 11.24 -16.73 12.53
N CYS A 71 10.30 -15.95 11.99
CA CYS A 71 9.43 -15.07 12.76
C CYS A 71 8.30 -15.82 13.47
N GLU A 72 7.91 -15.32 14.65
CA GLU A 72 6.78 -15.84 15.42
C GLU A 72 5.45 -15.63 14.68
N GLN A 73 4.41 -16.36 15.11
CA GLN A 73 3.08 -16.20 14.54
C GLN A 73 2.60 -14.76 14.67
N GLY A 74 2.17 -14.15 13.55
CA GLY A 74 1.76 -12.75 13.51
C GLY A 74 2.90 -11.79 13.14
N TYR A 75 4.06 -12.29 12.70
CA TYR A 75 5.17 -11.50 12.22
C TYR A 75 5.73 -12.04 10.89
N GLU A 76 6.19 -11.14 10.03
CA GLU A 76 6.88 -11.47 8.77
C GLU A 76 8.32 -10.97 8.76
N ALA A 77 9.21 -11.72 8.12
CA ALA A 77 10.62 -11.37 8.00
C ALA A 77 10.83 -10.25 6.96
N GLN A 78 11.27 -9.08 7.40
CA GLN A 78 11.82 -8.03 6.54
C GLN A 78 13.32 -7.94 6.80
N GLY A 79 14.11 -8.64 5.99
CA GLY A 79 15.55 -8.78 6.22
C GLY A 79 15.84 -9.56 7.51
N LEU A 80 16.53 -8.92 8.46
CA LEU A 80 16.88 -9.51 9.77
C LEU A 80 15.96 -9.01 10.91
N THR A 81 14.78 -8.49 10.54
CA THR A 81 13.78 -8.00 11.48
C THR A 81 12.47 -8.72 11.25
N CYS A 82 11.78 -9.07 12.33
CA CYS A 82 10.40 -9.53 12.29
C CYS A 82 9.50 -8.33 12.53
N VAL A 83 8.63 -8.03 11.57
CA VAL A 83 7.64 -6.95 11.66
C VAL A 83 6.26 -7.56 11.80
N GLU A 84 5.37 -6.90 12.54
CA GLU A 84 4.01 -7.38 12.74
C GLU A 84 3.33 -7.58 11.37
N SER A 85 2.79 -8.78 11.14
CA SER A 85 2.07 -9.11 9.93
C SER A 85 0.78 -8.30 9.92
N VAL A 86 0.67 -7.36 8.98
CA VAL A 86 -0.56 -6.59 8.81
C VAL A 86 -1.57 -7.49 8.10
N ASP A 87 -2.64 -7.88 8.80
CA ASP A 87 -3.80 -8.44 8.13
C ASP A 87 -4.45 -7.33 7.30
N LEU A 88 -4.16 -7.32 6.01
CA LEU A 88 -4.67 -6.33 5.06
C LEU A 88 -6.21 -6.36 4.95
N CYS A 89 -6.85 -7.46 5.39
CA CYS A 89 -8.30 -7.59 5.43
C CYS A 89 -8.92 -7.27 6.79
N ALA A 90 -8.11 -6.91 7.80
CA ALA A 90 -8.62 -6.57 9.13
C ALA A 90 -9.58 -5.37 9.04
N GLY A 91 -10.85 -5.59 9.38
CA GLY A 91 -11.89 -4.56 9.39
C GLY A 91 -12.49 -4.24 8.02
N VAL A 92 -12.07 -4.93 6.95
CA VAL A 92 -12.64 -4.78 5.60
C VAL A 92 -13.83 -5.72 5.46
N ASP A 93 -15.04 -5.17 5.47
CA ASP A 93 -16.29 -5.95 5.36
C ASP A 93 -16.84 -6.03 3.93
N CYS A 94 -16.14 -5.43 2.95
CA CYS A 94 -16.57 -5.35 1.56
C CYS A 94 -18.01 -4.86 1.40
N SER A 95 -18.39 -3.86 2.21
CA SER A 95 -19.74 -3.29 2.23
C SER A 95 -20.83 -4.34 2.54
N GLY A 96 -20.46 -5.48 3.15
CA GLY A 96 -21.36 -6.61 3.41
C GLY A 96 -21.75 -7.42 2.18
N HIS A 97 -21.12 -7.18 1.03
CA HIS A 97 -21.48 -7.76 -0.28
C HIS A 97 -20.28 -8.37 -1.00
N GLY A 98 -19.34 -8.93 -0.23
CA GLY A 98 -18.18 -9.60 -0.77
C GLY A 98 -17.30 -10.20 0.32
N VAL A 99 -16.16 -10.73 -0.11
CA VAL A 99 -15.12 -11.27 0.76
C VAL A 99 -13.81 -10.56 0.47
N CYS A 100 -13.17 -10.03 1.51
CA CYS A 100 -11.84 -9.46 1.37
C CYS A 100 -10.82 -10.57 1.07
N VAL A 101 -10.00 -10.35 0.05
CA VAL A 101 -8.91 -11.25 -0.35
C VAL A 101 -7.63 -10.44 -0.53
N VAL A 102 -6.49 -11.07 -0.26
CA VAL A 102 -5.17 -10.48 -0.50
C VAL A 102 -4.66 -10.95 -1.85
N GLU A 103 -4.43 -10.00 -2.77
CA GLU A 103 -3.87 -10.22 -4.10
C GLU A 103 -2.66 -9.30 -4.32
N ASP A 104 -1.55 -9.86 -4.78
CA ASP A 104 -0.31 -9.12 -5.11
C ASP A 104 0.20 -8.15 -4.01
N GLY A 105 -0.01 -8.49 -2.74
CA GLY A 105 0.43 -7.68 -1.59
C GLY A 105 -0.48 -6.49 -1.27
N SER A 106 -1.67 -6.43 -1.88
CA SER A 106 -2.77 -5.53 -1.52
C SER A 106 -3.99 -6.36 -1.13
N PHE A 107 -4.95 -5.75 -0.42
CA PHE A 107 -6.28 -6.33 -0.30
C PHE A 107 -7.20 -5.82 -1.42
N VAL A 108 -8.21 -6.62 -1.77
CA VAL A 108 -9.30 -6.30 -2.69
C VAL A 108 -10.55 -7.05 -2.26
N CYS A 109 -11.73 -6.51 -2.52
CA CYS A 109 -13.00 -7.17 -2.29
C CYS A 109 -13.42 -8.01 -3.50
N ASN A 110 -13.56 -9.31 -3.28
CA ASN A 110 -14.23 -10.20 -4.22
C ASN A 110 -15.75 -10.13 -3.97
N CYS A 111 -16.46 -9.43 -4.84
CA CYS A 111 -17.86 -9.09 -4.64
C CYS A 111 -18.84 -10.19 -5.03
N ASP A 112 -19.98 -10.21 -4.34
CA ASP A 112 -21.11 -11.07 -4.65
C ASP A 112 -21.67 -10.80 -6.05
N SER A 113 -22.42 -11.76 -6.59
CA SER A 113 -23.10 -11.58 -7.88
C SER A 113 -24.00 -10.34 -7.86
N SER A 114 -23.91 -9.51 -8.89
CA SER A 114 -24.56 -8.18 -9.01
C SER A 114 -23.86 -7.04 -8.26
N TYR A 115 -22.67 -7.27 -7.71
CA TYR A 115 -21.80 -6.23 -7.18
C TYR A 115 -20.45 -6.23 -7.91
N THR A 116 -19.80 -5.08 -7.97
CA THR A 116 -18.49 -4.88 -8.57
C THR A 116 -17.57 -4.21 -7.56
N ALA A 117 -16.30 -4.63 -7.53
CA ALA A 117 -15.28 -4.01 -6.71
C ALA A 117 -15.12 -2.53 -7.08
N ALA A 118 -15.04 -1.69 -6.05
CA ALA A 118 -15.03 -0.24 -6.12
C ALA A 118 -14.15 0.34 -4.99
N GLY A 119 -13.91 1.66 -5.02
CA GLY A 119 -12.91 2.30 -4.16
C GLY A 119 -11.53 2.40 -4.83
N LEU A 120 -10.58 3.05 -4.16
CA LEU A 120 -9.23 3.28 -4.72
C LEU A 120 -8.36 2.03 -4.68
N TYR A 121 -8.63 1.15 -3.71
CA TYR A 121 -7.95 -0.11 -3.48
C TYR A 121 -8.86 -1.31 -3.75
N GLY A 122 -10.11 -1.06 -4.19
CA GLY A 122 -11.10 -2.12 -4.43
C GLY A 122 -11.72 -2.64 -3.13
N GLU A 123 -11.78 -1.79 -2.10
CA GLU A 123 -12.21 -2.09 -0.74
C GLU A 123 -13.74 -2.11 -0.55
N GLU A 124 -14.51 -1.74 -1.58
CA GLU A 124 -15.97 -1.67 -1.53
C GLU A 124 -16.61 -2.59 -2.57
N CYS A 125 -17.76 -3.16 -2.24
CA CYS A 125 -18.61 -3.85 -3.22
C CYS A 125 -19.86 -3.04 -3.46
N LEU A 126 -19.99 -2.51 -4.67
CA LEU A 126 -21.13 -1.68 -5.06
C LEU A 126 -22.01 -2.38 -6.09
N PRO A 127 -23.34 -2.17 -6.06
CA PRO A 127 -24.23 -2.76 -7.04
C PRO A 127 -23.76 -2.46 -8.47
N SER A 128 -23.59 -3.50 -9.29
CA SER A 128 -23.24 -3.37 -10.70
C SER A 128 -24.34 -2.66 -11.50
N ALA A 129 -25.59 -2.72 -11.00
CA ALA A 129 -26.73 -1.97 -11.52
C ALA A 129 -26.86 -0.63 -10.79
N GLY A 130 -27.03 0.45 -11.54
CA GLY A 130 -27.21 1.79 -10.98
C GLY A 130 -25.92 2.62 -10.88
N LEU A 131 -24.76 2.06 -11.26
CA LEU A 131 -23.54 2.84 -11.44
C LEU A 131 -23.63 3.75 -12.65
N ASP A 132 -24.39 3.36 -13.68
CA ASP A 132 -24.50 4.03 -14.98
C ASP A 132 -25.89 4.61 -15.28
N SER A 133 -26.88 4.39 -14.41
CA SER A 133 -28.25 4.88 -14.58
C SER A 133 -29.01 5.01 -13.26
N CYS A 134 -30.02 5.88 -13.23
CA CYS A 134 -30.91 6.08 -12.10
C CYS A 134 -32.04 5.05 -11.99
N ASP A 135 -32.18 4.10 -12.91
CA ASP A 135 -33.30 3.15 -12.99
C ASP A 135 -33.52 2.29 -11.72
N SER A 136 -32.53 2.22 -10.81
CA SER A 136 -32.65 1.52 -9.53
C SER A 136 -32.01 2.24 -8.34
N VAL A 137 -31.66 3.53 -8.51
CA VAL A 137 -31.01 4.32 -7.47
C VAL A 137 -32.06 5.14 -6.72
N THR A 138 -32.26 4.80 -5.44
CA THR A 138 -33.27 5.45 -4.59
C THR A 138 -32.70 6.58 -3.73
N CYS A 139 -31.36 6.73 -3.69
CA CYS A 139 -30.68 7.69 -2.82
C CYS A 139 -31.10 7.56 -1.35
N SER A 140 -31.32 6.32 -0.89
CA SER A 140 -31.83 6.01 0.45
C SER A 140 -33.17 6.69 0.79
N GLY A 141 -33.93 7.16 -0.21
CA GLY A 141 -35.13 7.99 -0.04
C GLY A 141 -34.84 9.42 0.42
N GLN A 142 -33.57 9.82 0.49
CA GLN A 142 -33.09 11.10 1.02
C GLN A 142 -32.36 11.94 -0.02
N GLY A 143 -32.69 11.75 -1.31
CA GLY A 143 -32.13 12.53 -2.39
C GLY A 143 -32.84 12.29 -3.70
N THR A 144 -32.34 12.93 -4.75
CA THR A 144 -32.77 12.73 -6.13
C THR A 144 -31.60 12.20 -6.93
N CYS A 145 -31.77 11.06 -7.62
CA CYS A 145 -30.75 10.54 -8.50
C CYS A 145 -30.61 11.41 -9.76
N LYS A 146 -29.36 11.59 -10.22
CA LYS A 146 -28.97 12.32 -11.42
C LYS A 146 -28.01 11.46 -12.24
N GLU A 147 -28.23 11.41 -13.55
CA GLU A 147 -27.32 10.75 -14.49
C GLU A 147 -26.40 11.79 -15.14
N TRP A 148 -25.13 11.43 -15.29
CA TRP A 148 -24.08 12.26 -15.88
C TRP A 148 -23.31 11.47 -16.91
N THR A 149 -23.24 11.94 -18.15
CA THR A 149 -22.44 11.30 -19.19
C THR A 149 -21.21 12.12 -19.50
N GLU A 150 -20.03 11.56 -19.25
CA GLU A 150 -18.75 12.13 -19.64
C GLU A 150 -17.96 11.12 -20.48
N ASN A 151 -17.39 11.55 -21.61
CA ASN A 151 -16.60 10.68 -22.50
C ASN A 151 -17.31 9.36 -22.89
N SER A 152 -18.64 9.40 -23.05
CA SER A 152 -19.51 8.25 -23.35
C SER A 152 -19.67 7.23 -22.21
N VAL A 153 -19.25 7.58 -20.99
CA VAL A 153 -19.54 6.84 -19.76
C VAL A 153 -20.63 7.58 -19.01
N THR A 154 -21.78 6.94 -18.81
CA THR A 154 -22.82 7.46 -17.93
C THR A 154 -22.55 6.98 -16.51
N VAL A 155 -22.75 7.86 -15.54
CA VAL A 155 -22.74 7.56 -14.11
C VAL A 155 -24.00 8.08 -13.43
N ALA A 156 -24.50 7.37 -12.43
CA ALA A 156 -25.57 7.85 -11.56
C ALA A 156 -24.99 8.42 -10.26
N VAL A 157 -25.52 9.53 -9.78
CA VAL A 157 -25.11 10.21 -8.54
C VAL A 157 -26.35 10.76 -7.83
N CYS A 158 -26.39 10.64 -6.51
CA CYS A 158 -27.45 11.19 -5.66
C CYS A 158 -27.18 12.63 -5.26
N ALA A 159 -28.09 13.52 -5.65
CA ALA A 159 -28.22 14.84 -5.06
C ALA A 159 -29.02 14.72 -3.75
N CYS A 160 -28.31 14.63 -2.62
CA CYS A 160 -28.92 14.43 -1.30
C CYS A 160 -29.69 15.66 -0.79
N ASN A 161 -30.72 15.42 0.03
CA ASN A 161 -31.47 16.47 0.70
C ASN A 161 -30.61 17.15 1.78
N SER A 162 -31.05 18.34 2.24
CA SER A 162 -30.39 19.03 3.36
C SER A 162 -30.28 18.12 4.59
N GLY A 163 -29.07 18.07 5.18
CA GLY A 163 -28.74 17.19 6.30
C GLY A 163 -28.25 15.79 5.90
N TYR A 164 -28.21 15.48 4.60
CA TYR A 164 -27.71 14.21 4.07
C TYR A 164 -26.55 14.44 3.09
N THR A 165 -25.66 13.44 3.01
CA THR A 165 -24.51 13.39 2.09
C THR A 165 -24.30 11.93 1.67
N PRO A 166 -23.67 11.68 0.51
CA PRO A 166 -23.26 10.33 0.19
C PRO A 166 -22.29 9.74 1.21
N SER A 167 -22.40 8.44 1.47
CA SER A 167 -21.46 7.74 2.37
C SER A 167 -20.13 7.44 1.68
N GLY A 168 -20.13 7.41 0.35
CA GLY A 168 -18.96 7.03 -0.45
C GLY A 168 -18.86 7.78 -1.77
N HIS A 169 -17.69 7.63 -2.40
CA HIS A 169 -17.29 8.32 -3.63
C HIS A 169 -18.18 8.02 -4.83
N HIS A 170 -18.95 6.95 -4.82
CA HIS A 170 -19.88 6.66 -5.92
C HIS A 170 -21.18 7.45 -5.83
N GLY A 171 -21.51 8.00 -4.67
CA GLY A 171 -22.66 8.89 -4.57
C GLY A 171 -24.00 8.20 -4.71
N LEU A 172 -24.11 6.89 -4.51
CA LEU A 172 -25.35 6.15 -4.81
C LEU A 172 -26.35 6.09 -3.65
N ASP A 173 -25.97 6.67 -2.51
CA ASP A 173 -26.75 6.68 -1.30
C ASP A 173 -26.76 8.07 -0.66
N CYS A 174 -27.62 8.26 0.34
CA CYS A 174 -27.66 9.46 1.16
C CYS A 174 -27.81 9.07 2.63
N VAL A 175 -26.79 9.36 3.42
CA VAL A 175 -26.76 9.14 4.87
C VAL A 175 -26.70 10.48 5.61
N PRO A 176 -27.10 10.55 6.90
CA PRO A 176 -26.94 11.75 7.70
C PRO A 176 -25.49 12.26 7.66
N VAL A 177 -25.30 13.58 7.52
CA VAL A 177 -23.96 14.20 7.43
C VAL A 177 -23.09 13.83 8.63
N GLU A 178 -23.67 13.77 9.83
CA GLU A 178 -23.00 13.38 11.08
C GLU A 178 -22.45 11.94 11.07
N ASN A 179 -22.88 11.08 10.15
CA ASN A 179 -22.31 9.73 10.01
C ASN A 179 -21.01 9.72 9.22
N VAL A 180 -20.80 10.70 8.34
CA VAL A 180 -19.64 10.81 7.46
C VAL A 180 -18.66 11.87 7.97
N CYS A 181 -19.18 13.04 8.32
CA CYS A 181 -18.42 14.14 8.89
C CYS A 181 -18.13 13.88 10.37
N ARG A 182 -17.11 13.08 10.66
CA ARG A 182 -16.65 12.77 12.01
C ARG A 182 -15.16 13.06 12.16
N GLY A 183 -14.75 13.42 13.37
CA GLY A 183 -13.34 13.55 13.71
C GLY A 183 -12.60 12.20 13.65
N GLY A 184 -11.29 12.26 13.47
CA GLY A 184 -10.46 11.08 13.29
C GLY A 184 -8.99 11.35 13.57
N ALA A 185 -8.21 10.28 13.64
CA ALA A 185 -6.78 10.36 13.85
C ALA A 185 -6.09 10.96 12.60
N ILE A 186 -5.19 11.91 12.83
CA ILE A 186 -4.35 12.51 11.80
C ILE A 186 -2.87 12.46 12.22
N ASN A 187 -1.96 12.80 11.33
CA ASN A 187 -0.54 13.00 11.64
C ASN A 187 -0.02 14.13 10.73
N TYR A 188 -0.52 15.32 11.00
CA TYR A 188 -0.31 16.52 10.18
C TYR A 188 -0.25 17.74 11.09
N ASP A 189 0.72 18.62 10.88
CA ASP A 189 0.85 19.89 11.61
C ASP A 189 -0.04 20.93 10.93
N TYR A 190 -1.30 21.04 11.38
CA TYR A 190 -2.30 21.88 10.73
C TYR A 190 -2.13 23.36 11.06
N ASP A 191 -1.76 23.69 12.31
CA ASP A 191 -1.61 25.08 12.75
C ASP A 191 -0.21 25.67 12.51
N GLY A 192 0.74 24.82 12.08
CA GLY A 192 2.10 25.20 11.73
C GLY A 192 2.96 25.52 12.95
N ASP A 193 2.62 25.00 14.12
CA ASP A 193 3.38 25.20 15.36
C ASP A 193 4.63 24.32 15.47
N GLY A 194 4.82 23.40 14.51
CA GLY A 194 5.92 22.45 14.46
C GLY A 194 5.64 21.13 15.16
N THR A 195 4.41 20.91 15.64
CA THR A 195 3.94 19.67 16.24
C THR A 195 2.85 19.04 15.37
N ALA A 196 2.93 17.72 15.17
CA ALA A 196 1.89 17.03 14.41
C ALA A 196 0.64 16.88 15.27
N ASP A 197 -0.49 17.35 14.77
CA ASP A 197 -1.78 17.02 15.32
C ASP A 197 -2.03 15.53 15.15
N THR A 198 -2.59 14.92 16.19
CA THR A 198 -2.91 13.49 16.21
C THR A 198 -4.40 13.23 16.05
N TRP A 199 -5.21 14.28 16.06
CA TRP A 199 -6.67 14.20 16.00
C TRP A 199 -7.27 15.46 15.38
N PHE A 200 -8.20 15.26 14.46
CA PHE A 200 -9.03 16.31 13.88
C PHE A 200 -10.47 16.15 14.36
N ASP A 201 -11.13 17.26 14.71
CA ASP A 201 -12.55 17.28 15.07
C ASP A 201 -13.28 18.37 14.25
N PRO A 202 -14.12 18.02 13.27
CA PRO A 202 -14.78 18.99 12.42
C PRO A 202 -15.82 19.80 13.19
N THR A 203 -15.80 21.10 12.95
CA THR A 203 -16.86 22.01 13.37
C THR A 203 -18.16 21.76 12.59
N SER A 204 -19.28 22.24 13.13
CA SER A 204 -20.56 22.19 12.44
C SER A 204 -20.54 22.87 11.08
N THR A 205 -19.79 23.97 10.96
CA THR A 205 -19.66 24.72 9.70
C THR A 205 -18.87 23.93 8.65
N GLU A 206 -17.81 23.23 9.04
CA GLU A 206 -17.05 22.38 8.11
C GLU A 206 -17.90 21.22 7.59
N CYS A 207 -18.71 20.61 8.46
CA CYS A 207 -19.69 19.59 8.03
C CYS A 207 -20.77 20.13 7.08
N GLU A 208 -21.28 21.33 7.35
CA GLU A 208 -22.23 22.00 6.46
C GLU A 208 -21.60 22.29 5.09
N MET A 209 -20.36 22.79 5.06
CA MET A 209 -19.63 23.04 3.81
C MET A 209 -19.38 21.73 3.04
N PHE A 210 -18.93 20.67 3.70
CA PHE A 210 -18.77 19.35 3.09
C PHE A 210 -20.05 18.86 2.41
N ALA A 211 -21.19 18.94 3.11
CA ALA A 211 -22.48 18.55 2.55
C ALA A 211 -22.89 19.43 1.35
N LEU A 212 -22.67 20.75 1.43
CA LEU A 212 -22.96 21.69 0.34
C LEU A 212 -22.09 21.46 -0.89
N VAL A 213 -20.81 21.12 -0.71
CA VAL A 213 -19.89 20.78 -1.81
C VAL A 213 -20.38 19.52 -2.53
N ASN A 214 -20.71 18.46 -1.80
CA ASN A 214 -21.25 17.23 -2.38
C ASN A 214 -22.59 17.48 -3.10
N LEU A 215 -23.47 18.31 -2.52
CA LEU A 215 -24.72 18.71 -3.17
C LEU A 215 -24.49 19.48 -4.47
N THR A 216 -23.52 20.40 -4.48
CA THR A 216 -23.21 21.22 -5.65
C THR A 216 -22.63 20.36 -6.77
N ARG A 217 -21.69 19.46 -6.44
CA ARG A 217 -21.12 18.49 -7.40
C ARG A 217 -22.18 17.59 -8.02
N ALA A 218 -23.18 17.18 -7.25
CA ALA A 218 -24.27 16.33 -7.73
C ALA A 218 -25.32 17.03 -8.60
N ASN A 219 -25.36 18.38 -8.64
CA ASN A 219 -26.40 19.15 -9.33
C ASN A 219 -25.90 20.06 -10.45
N HIS A 220 -24.58 20.25 -10.62
CA HIS A 220 -24.07 21.24 -11.56
C HIS A 220 -24.20 20.76 -13.01
N ASN A 221 -25.05 21.44 -13.77
CA ASN A 221 -25.27 21.17 -15.19
C ASN A 221 -24.13 21.78 -16.03
N HIS A 222 -22.98 21.11 -16.12
CA HIS A 222 -22.00 21.30 -17.20
C HIS A 222 -21.67 22.77 -17.58
N GLU A 223 -21.34 23.65 -16.62
CA GLU A 223 -20.75 24.96 -16.97
C GLU A 223 -19.28 24.82 -17.42
N GLY A 224 -19.06 24.08 -18.50
CA GLY A 224 -17.88 24.20 -19.36
C GLY A 224 -16.52 23.82 -18.78
N THR A 225 -16.44 23.07 -17.68
CA THR A 225 -15.18 22.51 -17.18
C THR A 225 -15.29 21.00 -16.91
N PRO A 226 -14.19 20.21 -17.07
CA PRO A 226 -14.25 18.74 -17.21
C PRO A 226 -14.37 17.94 -15.90
N GLU A 227 -14.84 18.54 -14.80
CA GLU A 227 -14.56 17.95 -13.48
C GLU A 227 -15.84 17.73 -12.68
N CYS A 228 -16.72 16.86 -13.20
CA CYS A 228 -17.76 16.25 -12.38
C CYS A 228 -17.12 15.19 -11.48
N HIS A 229 -16.48 15.65 -10.42
CA HIS A 229 -15.88 14.73 -9.46
C HIS A 229 -16.98 14.05 -8.62
N ARG A 230 -16.99 12.72 -8.66
CA ARG A 230 -17.54 11.81 -7.65
C ARG A 230 -17.44 12.38 -6.21
N PRO A 231 -18.42 12.19 -5.31
CA PRO A 231 -18.42 12.76 -3.95
C PRO A 231 -17.07 12.70 -3.24
N LEU A 232 -16.79 13.73 -2.44
CA LEU A 232 -15.58 13.77 -1.62
C LEU A 232 -15.64 12.66 -0.58
N MET A 233 -14.61 11.80 -0.58
CA MET A 233 -14.47 10.65 0.32
C MET A 233 -13.57 10.95 1.53
N TYR A 234 -12.68 11.93 1.41
CA TYR A 234 -11.70 12.22 2.45
C TYR A 234 -12.20 13.25 3.45
N SER A 235 -11.61 13.19 4.65
CA SER A 235 -11.79 14.08 5.78
C SER A 235 -12.24 15.47 5.34
N VAL A 236 -13.28 15.96 6.03
CA VAL A 236 -13.83 17.32 5.96
C VAL A 236 -12.74 18.40 5.76
N GLU A 237 -11.55 18.14 6.33
CA GLU A 237 -10.24 18.74 6.11
C GLU A 237 -9.97 19.24 4.67
N TRP A 238 -10.23 18.46 3.62
CA TRP A 238 -9.93 18.88 2.24
C TRP A 238 -11.04 19.68 1.58
N SER A 239 -12.25 19.64 2.14
CA SER A 239 -13.44 20.31 1.59
C SER A 239 -13.61 21.73 2.13
N ALA A 240 -13.05 22.00 3.32
CA ALA A 240 -13.16 23.28 4.00
C ALA A 240 -12.03 24.28 3.65
N HIS A 241 -10.95 23.81 3.03
CA HIS A 241 -9.72 24.59 2.80
C HIS A 241 -9.31 24.72 1.31
N GLY A 242 -10.18 24.34 0.38
CA GLY A 242 -10.00 24.50 -1.07
C GLY A 242 -10.91 25.56 -1.68
#